data_AF-A0A399M1P0-F1
#
_entry.id   AF-A0A399M1P0-F1
#
_cell.length_a   1.000
_cell.length_b   1.000
_cell.length_c   1.000
_cell.angle_alpha   90.00
_cell.angle_beta   90.00
_cell.angle_gamma   90.00
#
_symmetry.space_group_name_H-M   'P 1'
#
loop_
_entity.id
_entity.type
_entity.pdbx_description
1 polymer ?
#
loop_
_entity_poly.entity_id
_entity_poly.type
_entity_poly.pdbx_seq_one_letter_code
_entity_poly.pdbx_strand_id
1 'polypeptide(L)'
;MKSPLEGRPFAVALTDDAGRLAFRVMPHELTPLRAKLADGISSLCGLGLVAGSIATMPDWRHPDLSVLAAAIAGAAVASWVLHFVARQAFRLTTRIEMDLNSIRVQRVLGWKSYDRRLAHRFCLLPHDRTELERRNNELATREAAARGEVVQQPIYYGNSFHVLLAYEGHRVDLLSVFGRQEAAAVLARLQYCDRLLEQEAKHVGAGDNPHVDGDWHQSPGGL
;
A
#
# COMPACT_ATOMS: atom_id res chain seq x y z
N MET A 1 -29.13 -3.96 -4.79
CA MET A 1 -27.88 -4.06 -5.58
C MET A 1 -26.77 -3.44 -4.74
N LYS A 2 -25.70 -4.17 -4.40
CA LYS A 2 -24.57 -3.59 -3.65
C LYS A 2 -23.86 -2.58 -4.54
N SER A 3 -23.59 -1.37 -4.02
CA SER A 3 -22.85 -0.38 -4.80
C SER A 3 -21.43 -0.90 -5.05
N PRO A 4 -20.91 -0.84 -6.29
CA PRO A 4 -19.53 -1.26 -6.59
C PRO A 4 -18.47 -0.44 -5.82
N LEU A 5 -18.90 0.66 -5.17
CA LEU A 5 -18.05 1.52 -4.35
C LEU A 5 -17.87 1.03 -2.90
N GLU A 6 -18.67 0.07 -2.42
CA GLU A 6 -18.65 -0.44 -1.03
C GLU A 6 -17.44 -1.36 -0.74
N GLY A 7 -16.72 -1.84 -1.77
CA GLY A 7 -15.53 -2.69 -1.60
C GLY A 7 -14.26 -1.91 -1.24
N ARG A 8 -13.21 -2.60 -0.78
CA ARG A 8 -11.87 -2.01 -0.61
C ARG A 8 -11.20 -1.77 -1.98
N PRO A 9 -10.50 -0.65 -2.17
CA PRO A 9 -10.39 0.50 -1.26
C PRO A 9 -11.70 1.29 -1.21
N PHE A 10 -11.99 1.86 -0.04
CA PHE A 10 -13.23 2.59 0.20
C PHE A 10 -13.32 3.82 -0.71
N ALA A 11 -14.45 3.99 -1.40
CA ALA A 11 -14.73 5.17 -2.21
C ALA A 11 -16.15 5.67 -1.94
N VAL A 12 -16.31 6.98 -1.92
CA VAL A 12 -17.60 7.63 -1.69
C VAL A 12 -17.88 8.57 -2.85
N ALA A 13 -19.10 8.50 -3.39
CA ALA A 13 -19.62 9.50 -4.29
C ALA A 13 -20.02 10.74 -3.48
N LEU A 14 -19.52 11.90 -3.88
CA LEU A 14 -19.78 13.20 -3.28
C LEU A 14 -20.33 14.12 -4.36
N THR A 15 -20.86 15.25 -3.93
CA THR A 15 -21.22 16.35 -4.81
C THR A 15 -20.19 17.46 -4.62
N ASP A 16 -19.65 17.99 -5.73
CA ASP A 16 -18.74 19.14 -5.70
C ASP A 16 -19.49 20.43 -5.32
N ASP A 17 -18.75 21.52 -5.08
CA ASP A 17 -19.32 22.83 -4.73
C ASP A 17 -20.25 23.39 -5.83
N ALA A 18 -20.17 22.85 -7.05
CA ALA A 18 -21.00 23.21 -8.19
C ALA A 18 -22.18 22.24 -8.41
N GLY A 19 -22.46 21.32 -7.48
CA GLY A 19 -23.58 20.39 -7.59
C GLY A 19 -23.33 19.15 -8.46
N ARG A 20 -22.09 18.92 -8.89
CA ARG A 20 -21.71 17.86 -9.86
C ARG A 20 -21.07 16.66 -9.17
N LEU A 21 -21.03 15.54 -9.88
CA LEU A 21 -20.45 14.30 -9.37
C LEU A 21 -18.97 14.46 -9.04
N ALA A 22 -18.59 14.04 -7.83
CA ALA A 22 -17.21 13.89 -7.39
C ALA A 22 -17.03 12.55 -6.68
N PHE A 23 -15.80 12.06 -6.60
CA PHE A 23 -15.44 10.85 -5.88
C PHE A 23 -14.32 11.12 -4.91
N ARG A 24 -14.43 10.56 -3.70
CA ARG A 24 -13.34 10.51 -2.73
C ARG A 24 -12.93 9.05 -2.54
N VAL A 25 -11.73 8.71 -2.98
CA VAL A 25 -11.11 7.40 -2.79
C VAL A 25 -10.15 7.49 -1.61
N MET A 26 -10.31 6.58 -0.65
CA MET A 26 -9.52 6.56 0.59
C MET A 26 -8.81 5.20 0.76
N PRO A 27 -7.73 4.93 0.00
CA PRO A 27 -6.92 3.74 0.22
C PRO A 27 -6.33 3.74 1.62
N HIS A 28 -6.46 2.62 2.32
CA HIS A 28 -5.91 2.42 3.66
C HIS A 28 -4.84 1.33 3.61
N GLU A 29 -3.67 1.70 3.09
CA GLU A 29 -2.64 0.75 2.70
C GLU A 29 -1.33 0.93 3.46
N LEU A 30 -0.57 -0.15 3.54
CA LEU A 30 0.75 -0.16 4.17
C LEU A 30 1.78 0.35 3.14
N THR A 31 2.70 1.21 3.55
CA THR A 31 3.82 1.63 2.70
C THR A 31 5.06 0.78 2.99
N PRO A 32 6.04 0.64 2.07
CA PRO A 32 7.24 -0.18 2.30
C PRO A 32 7.99 0.20 3.58
N LEU A 33 8.17 1.50 3.83
CA LEU A 33 8.85 1.98 5.02
C LEU A 33 8.10 1.58 6.30
N ARG A 34 6.77 1.66 6.26
CA ARG A 34 5.93 1.31 7.40
C ARG A 34 5.81 -0.20 7.61
N ALA A 35 5.88 -1.00 6.55
CA ALA A 35 6.01 -2.45 6.65
C ALA A 35 7.32 -2.82 7.36
N LYS A 36 8.43 -2.20 6.96
CA LYS A 36 9.73 -2.39 7.62
C LYS A 36 9.71 -1.99 9.10
N LEU A 37 9.09 -0.86 9.43
CA LEU A 37 8.94 -0.42 10.83
C LEU A 37 8.04 -1.35 11.65
N ALA A 38 6.90 -1.79 11.07
CA ALA A 38 5.99 -2.71 11.71
C ALA A 38 6.69 -4.03 12.04
N ASP A 39 7.45 -4.58 11.09
CA ASP A 39 8.22 -5.80 11.29
C ASP A 39 9.26 -5.59 12.40
N GLY A 40 10.06 -4.51 12.33
CA GLY A 40 11.09 -4.21 13.34
C GLY A 40 10.54 -4.06 14.75
N ILE A 41 9.44 -3.31 14.93
CA ILE A 41 8.79 -3.13 16.24
C ILE A 41 8.18 -4.44 16.72
N SER A 42 7.52 -5.20 15.84
CA SER A 42 6.93 -6.48 16.21
C SER A 42 8.00 -7.48 16.67
N SER A 43 9.15 -7.53 16.01
CA SER A 43 10.27 -8.39 16.41
C SER A 43 10.86 -7.97 17.75
N LEU A 44 11.07 -6.66 17.98
CA LEU A 44 11.61 -6.15 19.24
C LEU A 44 10.68 -6.45 20.41
N CYS A 45 9.39 -6.17 20.26
CA CYS A 45 8.40 -6.45 21.28
C CYS A 45 8.18 -7.96 21.48
N GLY A 46 8.25 -8.76 20.41
CA GLY A 46 8.19 -10.22 20.50
C GLY A 46 9.35 -10.81 21.31
N LEU A 47 10.57 -10.32 21.09
CA LEU A 47 11.73 -10.69 21.91
C LEU A 47 11.55 -10.27 23.37
N GLY A 48 11.03 -9.05 23.60
CA GLY A 48 10.72 -8.56 24.94
C GLY A 48 9.67 -9.44 25.66
N LEU A 49 8.65 -9.91 24.95
CA LEU A 49 7.65 -10.83 25.50
C LEU A 49 8.28 -12.16 25.90
N VAL A 50 9.11 -12.76 25.04
CA VAL A 50 9.80 -14.01 25.36
C VAL A 50 10.73 -13.83 26.57
N ALA A 51 11.56 -12.79 26.57
CA ALA A 51 12.48 -12.50 27.67
C ALA A 51 11.73 -12.25 28.99
N GLY A 52 10.63 -11.49 28.94
CA GLY A 52 9.77 -11.24 30.09
C GLY A 52 9.12 -12.52 30.61
N SER A 53 8.56 -13.35 29.74
CA SER A 53 7.95 -14.63 30.12
C SER A 53 8.93 -15.57 30.81
N ILE A 54 10.19 -15.61 30.36
CA ILE A 54 11.26 -16.39 31.00
C ILE A 54 11.63 -15.77 32.36
N ALA A 55 11.77 -14.45 32.43
CA ALA A 55 12.17 -13.75 33.67
C ALA A 55 11.14 -13.88 34.80
N THR A 56 9.86 -14.00 34.48
CA THR A 56 8.78 -14.18 35.46
C THR A 56 8.61 -15.62 35.94
N MET A 57 9.41 -16.58 35.46
CA MET A 57 9.30 -17.96 35.90
C MET A 57 9.72 -18.09 37.37
N PRO A 58 8.89 -18.72 38.23
CA PRO A 58 9.13 -18.75 39.67
C PRO A 58 10.25 -19.71 40.09
N ASP A 59 10.61 -20.70 39.26
CA ASP A 59 11.62 -21.71 39.64
C ASP A 59 12.55 -22.08 38.48
N TRP A 60 13.72 -21.44 38.43
CA TRP A 60 14.67 -21.61 37.32
C TRP A 60 15.49 -22.90 37.45
N ARG A 61 15.47 -23.53 38.64
CA ARG A 61 16.31 -24.68 38.97
C ARG A 61 15.67 -26.01 38.55
N HIS A 62 14.34 -26.09 38.50
CA HIS A 62 13.58 -27.25 38.02
C HIS A 62 12.36 -26.78 37.20
N PRO A 63 12.57 -26.32 35.95
CA PRO A 63 11.47 -25.85 35.13
C PRO A 63 10.53 -27.02 34.82
N ASP A 64 9.28 -26.91 35.26
CA ASP A 64 8.21 -27.78 34.78
C ASP A 64 8.07 -27.56 33.27
N LEU A 65 8.35 -28.61 32.49
CA LEU A 65 8.29 -28.60 31.03
C LEU A 65 6.92 -28.13 30.53
N SER A 66 5.84 -28.41 31.26
CA SER A 66 4.49 -27.98 30.90
C SER A 66 4.32 -26.46 31.02
N VAL A 67 4.85 -25.86 32.08
CA VAL A 67 4.84 -24.41 32.31
C VAL A 67 5.75 -23.69 31.31
N LEU A 68 6.92 -24.25 31.03
CA LEU A 68 7.84 -23.73 30.01
C LEU A 68 7.21 -23.77 28.61
N ALA A 69 6.61 -24.89 28.23
CA ALA A 69 5.94 -25.04 26.95
C ALA A 69 4.75 -24.08 26.82
N ALA A 70 3.93 -23.92 27.87
CA ALA A 70 2.82 -22.98 27.89
C ALA A 70 3.29 -21.52 27.75
N ALA A 71 4.38 -21.14 28.43
CA ALA A 71 4.96 -19.81 28.33
C ALA A 71 5.50 -19.51 26.92
N ILE A 72 6.24 -20.45 26.32
CA ILE A 72 6.77 -20.30 24.96
C ILE A 72 5.63 -20.24 23.94
N ALA A 73 4.64 -21.13 24.03
CA ALA A 73 3.49 -21.14 23.13
C ALA A 73 2.69 -19.84 23.26
N GLY A 74 2.44 -19.37 24.49
CA GLY A 74 1.76 -18.10 24.76
C GLY A 74 2.52 -16.91 24.18
N ALA A 75 3.84 -16.84 24.37
CA ALA A 75 4.67 -15.79 23.80
C ALA A 75 4.70 -15.83 22.27
N ALA A 76 4.73 -17.02 21.65
CA ALA A 76 4.67 -17.18 20.20
C ALA A 76 3.34 -16.68 19.62
N VAL A 77 2.21 -17.04 20.24
CA VAL A 77 0.88 -16.56 19.83
C VAL A 77 0.78 -15.05 20.02
N ALA A 78 1.22 -14.52 21.17
CA ALA A 78 1.21 -13.09 21.45
C ALA A 78 2.06 -12.31 20.44
N SER A 79 3.26 -12.82 20.10
CA SER A 79 4.14 -12.24 19.08
C SER A 79 3.50 -12.24 17.69
N TRP A 80 2.83 -13.34 17.30
CA TRP A 80 2.11 -13.42 16.02
C TRP A 80 0.94 -12.42 15.95
N VAL A 81 0.13 -12.32 17.01
CA VAL A 81 -0.94 -11.33 17.11
C VAL A 81 -0.38 -9.92 17.05
N LEU A 82 0.71 -9.65 17.78
CA LEU A 82 1.37 -8.36 17.79
C LEU A 82 1.88 -7.96 16.41
N HIS A 83 2.47 -8.90 15.66
CA HIS A 83 2.89 -8.67 14.28
C HIS A 83 1.71 -8.26 13.39
N PHE A 84 0.59 -8.98 13.48
CA PHE A 84 -0.60 -8.64 12.71
C PHE A 84 -1.15 -7.26 13.08
N VAL A 85 -1.27 -6.98 14.38
CA VAL A 85 -1.76 -5.68 14.90
C VAL A 85 -0.83 -4.55 14.49
N ALA A 86 0.49 -4.74 14.57
CA ALA A 86 1.47 -3.75 14.14
C ALA A 86 1.26 -3.43 12.65
N ARG A 87 1.20 -4.43 11.77
CA ARG A 87 0.99 -4.17 10.33
C ARG A 87 -0.30 -3.41 10.05
N GLN A 88 -1.38 -3.68 10.80
CA GLN A 88 -2.63 -2.92 10.65
C GLN A 88 -2.51 -1.48 11.18
N ALA A 89 -1.93 -1.29 12.37
CA ALA A 89 -1.75 0.02 12.98
C ALA A 89 -0.87 0.97 12.14
N PHE A 90 0.07 0.41 11.39
CA PHE A 90 0.96 1.15 10.51
C PHE A 90 0.35 1.51 9.14
N ARG A 91 -0.86 1.07 8.81
CA ARG A 91 -1.51 1.47 7.54
C ARG A 91 -1.76 2.98 7.51
N LEU A 92 -1.66 3.58 6.31
CA LEU A 92 -1.91 4.99 6.08
C LEU A 92 -3.15 5.16 5.22
N THR A 93 -4.06 6.03 5.67
CA THR A 93 -5.15 6.49 4.81
C THR A 93 -4.64 7.62 3.93
N THR A 94 -4.59 7.38 2.62
CA THR A 94 -4.35 8.43 1.63
C THR A 94 -5.70 8.93 1.14
N ARG A 95 -5.88 10.25 0.99
CA ARG A 95 -7.11 10.81 0.42
C ARG A 95 -6.87 11.29 -0.99
N ILE A 96 -7.65 10.75 -1.92
CA ILE A 96 -7.66 11.16 -3.33
C ILE A 96 -9.07 11.60 -3.65
N GLU A 97 -9.23 12.84 -4.07
CA GLU A 97 -10.48 13.40 -4.53
C GLU A 97 -10.41 13.61 -6.04
N MET A 98 -11.47 13.25 -6.73
CA MET A 98 -11.59 13.38 -8.17
C MET A 98 -12.93 14.05 -8.45
N ASP A 99 -12.89 15.15 -9.18
CA ASP A 99 -14.07 15.79 -9.75
C ASP A 99 -13.88 15.89 -11.27
N LEU A 100 -14.85 16.50 -11.96
CA LEU A 100 -14.80 16.60 -13.42
C LEU A 100 -13.58 17.38 -13.94
N ASN A 101 -13.03 18.31 -13.16
CA ASN A 101 -11.99 19.23 -13.56
C ASN A 101 -10.64 18.94 -12.89
N SER A 102 -10.62 18.26 -11.75
CA SER A 102 -9.43 18.14 -10.93
C SER A 102 -9.28 16.79 -10.26
N ILE A 103 -8.03 16.36 -10.12
CA ILE A 103 -7.59 15.25 -9.30
C ILE A 103 -6.76 15.84 -8.17
N ARG A 104 -7.24 15.73 -6.93
CA ARG A 104 -6.60 16.24 -5.73
C ARG A 104 -6.09 15.09 -4.87
N VAL A 105 -4.83 15.16 -4.46
CA VAL A 105 -4.21 14.16 -3.57
C VAL A 105 -3.70 14.83 -2.32
N GLN A 106 -4.07 14.29 -1.17
CA GLN A 106 -3.53 14.74 0.11
C GLN A 106 -2.09 14.24 0.28
N ARG A 107 -1.15 15.18 0.35
CA ARG A 107 0.26 14.95 0.67
C ARG A 107 0.56 15.42 2.09
N VAL A 108 1.79 15.18 2.54
CA VAL A 108 2.29 15.65 3.84
C VAL A 108 2.23 17.19 3.92
N LEU A 109 2.53 17.88 2.81
CA LEU A 109 2.53 19.34 2.72
C LEU A 109 1.20 19.91 2.18
N GLY A 110 0.08 19.22 2.42
CA GLY A 110 -1.25 19.66 2.00
C GLY A 110 -1.74 19.03 0.71
N TRP A 111 -2.75 19.63 0.10
CA TRP A 111 -3.39 19.12 -1.11
C TRP A 111 -2.61 19.52 -2.36
N LYS A 112 -2.33 18.55 -3.22
CA LYS A 112 -1.81 18.80 -4.56
C LYS A 112 -2.89 18.49 -5.59
N SER A 113 -3.21 19.48 -6.42
CA SER A 113 -4.23 19.40 -7.45
C SER A 113 -3.60 19.22 -8.83
N TYR A 114 -4.26 18.45 -9.69
CA TYR A 114 -3.92 18.23 -11.09
C TYR A 114 -5.18 18.45 -11.93
N ASP A 115 -5.06 19.14 -13.05
CA ASP A 115 -6.20 19.38 -13.94
C ASP A 115 -6.53 18.10 -14.72
N ARG A 116 -7.74 17.57 -14.52
CA ARG A 116 -8.21 16.32 -15.10
C ARG A 116 -8.49 16.43 -16.61
N ARG A 117 -8.65 17.64 -17.15
CA ARG A 117 -8.92 17.86 -18.58
C ARG A 117 -7.71 17.57 -19.46
N LEU A 118 -6.52 17.56 -18.86
CA LEU A 118 -5.29 17.18 -19.53
C LEU A 118 -5.21 15.66 -19.71
N ALA A 119 -4.42 15.22 -20.68
CA ALA A 119 -4.24 13.81 -20.97
C ALA A 119 -3.59 13.13 -19.76
N HIS A 120 -4.31 12.17 -19.18
CA HIS A 120 -3.85 11.47 -17.99
C HIS A 120 -4.22 9.99 -18.01
N ARG A 121 -3.48 9.18 -17.26
CA ARG A 121 -3.80 7.77 -17.04
C ARG A 121 -3.30 7.32 -15.68
N PHE A 122 -4.05 6.44 -15.04
CA PHE A 122 -3.57 5.74 -13.85
C PHE A 122 -2.82 4.47 -14.25
N CYS A 123 -1.63 4.25 -13.68
CA CYS A 123 -0.87 3.02 -13.88
C CYS A 123 -0.27 2.52 -12.56
N LEU A 124 0.33 1.34 -12.63
CA LEU A 124 1.06 0.72 -11.55
C LEU A 124 2.49 0.43 -12.02
N LEU A 125 3.48 0.84 -11.24
CA LEU A 125 4.88 0.46 -11.47
C LEU A 125 5.50 -0.16 -10.21
N PRO A 126 6.48 -1.06 -10.35
CA PRO A 126 7.30 -1.50 -9.23
C PRO A 126 7.97 -0.32 -8.52
N HIS A 127 8.24 -0.46 -7.22
CA HIS A 127 8.93 0.58 -6.46
C HIS A 127 10.34 0.84 -6.99
N ASP A 128 10.78 2.10 -7.08
CA ASP A 128 12.08 2.45 -7.70
C ASP A 128 13.28 1.85 -6.96
N ARG A 129 13.11 1.59 -5.67
CA ARG A 129 14.12 0.99 -4.77
C ARG A 129 14.22 -0.54 -4.86
N THR A 130 13.39 -1.20 -5.66
CA THR A 130 13.40 -2.66 -5.81
C THR A 130 14.77 -3.19 -6.23
N GLU A 131 15.37 -2.60 -7.27
CA GLU A 131 16.68 -3.05 -7.77
C GLU A 131 17.81 -2.80 -6.75
N LEU A 132 17.74 -1.68 -6.03
CA LEU A 132 18.72 -1.39 -4.98
C LEU A 132 18.61 -2.38 -3.82
N GLU A 133 17.39 -2.66 -3.35
CA GLU A 133 17.15 -3.66 -2.31
C GLU A 133 17.64 -5.04 -2.76
N ARG A 134 17.33 -5.45 -3.99
CA ARG A 134 17.77 -6.72 -4.56
C ARG A 134 19.30 -6.84 -4.54
N ARG A 135 20.02 -5.84 -5.04
CA ARG A 135 21.49 -5.84 -5.06
C ARG A 135 22.09 -5.93 -3.66
N ASN A 136 21.53 -5.19 -2.70
CA ASN A 136 21.99 -5.24 -1.31
C ASN A 136 21.75 -6.61 -0.69
N ASN A 137 20.58 -7.21 -0.92
CA ASN A 137 20.24 -8.54 -0.42
C ASN A 137 21.14 -9.61 -1.05
N GLU A 138 21.44 -9.51 -2.36
CA GLU A 138 22.35 -10.40 -3.06
C GLU A 138 23.77 -10.32 -2.50
N LEU A 139 24.29 -9.10 -2.26
CA LEU A 139 25.60 -8.90 -1.65
C LEU A 139 25.66 -9.51 -0.24
N ALA A 140 24.67 -9.21 0.61
CA ALA A 140 24.63 -9.73 1.98
C ALA A 140 24.51 -11.26 2.02
N THR A 141 23.74 -11.86 1.10
CA THR A 141 23.64 -13.32 0.98
C THR A 141 24.97 -13.94 0.60
N ARG A 142 25.72 -13.33 -0.34
CA ARG A 142 27.06 -13.81 -0.73
C ARG A 142 28.06 -13.70 0.40
N GLU A 143 28.07 -12.59 1.12
CA GLU A 143 28.93 -12.39 2.29
C GLU A 143 28.63 -13.40 3.41
N ALA A 144 27.35 -13.66 3.68
CA ALA A 144 26.93 -14.69 4.64
C ALA A 144 27.38 -16.09 4.19
N ALA A 145 27.15 -16.45 2.92
CA ALA A 145 27.58 -17.74 2.37
C ALA A 145 29.11 -17.93 2.45
N ALA A 146 29.89 -16.87 2.23
CA ALA A 146 31.35 -16.90 2.41
C ALA A 146 31.77 -17.18 3.86
N ARG A 147 30.93 -16.84 4.84
CA ARG A 147 31.12 -17.18 6.26
C ARG A 147 30.48 -18.52 6.67
N GLY A 148 29.89 -19.25 5.72
CA GLY A 148 29.13 -20.48 6.01
C GLY A 148 27.76 -20.24 6.65
N GLU A 149 27.27 -19.00 6.63
CA GLU A 149 25.97 -18.60 7.18
C GLU A 149 24.91 -18.57 6.06
N VAL A 150 23.68 -18.97 6.39
CA VAL A 150 22.53 -18.80 5.49
C VAL A 150 21.66 -17.68 6.04
N VAL A 151 21.59 -16.57 5.31
CA VAL A 151 20.78 -15.40 5.67
C VAL A 151 19.71 -15.18 4.60
N GLN A 152 18.45 -15.06 5.03
CA GLN A 152 17.35 -14.64 4.18
C GLN A 152 16.92 -13.23 4.59
N GLN A 153 17.18 -12.25 3.74
CA GLN A 153 16.75 -10.88 4.02
C GLN A 153 15.29 -10.65 3.57
N PRO A 154 14.48 -9.94 4.36
CA PRO A 154 13.12 -9.58 3.97
C PRO A 154 13.11 -8.64 2.75
N ILE A 155 12.09 -8.79 1.90
CA ILE A 155 11.89 -8.00 0.69
C ILE A 155 10.73 -7.02 0.92
N TYR A 156 11.04 -5.74 1.06
CA TYR A 156 10.07 -4.68 1.33
C TYR A 156 9.71 -3.91 0.07
N TYR A 157 10.72 -3.40 -0.63
CA TYR A 157 10.53 -2.57 -1.82
C TYR A 157 10.17 -3.41 -3.04
N GLY A 158 10.74 -4.61 -3.18
CA GLY A 158 10.37 -5.54 -4.26
C GLY A 158 8.92 -6.00 -4.24
N ASN A 159 8.28 -5.95 -3.06
CA ASN A 159 6.86 -6.23 -2.89
C ASN A 159 6.00 -4.96 -2.84
N SER A 160 6.57 -3.80 -3.17
CA SER A 160 5.87 -2.52 -3.17
C SER A 160 5.72 -1.96 -4.57
N PHE A 161 4.63 -1.24 -4.77
CA PHE A 161 4.26 -0.66 -6.04
C PHE A 161 3.88 0.82 -5.88
N HIS A 162 4.23 1.63 -6.86
CA HIS A 162 3.74 2.99 -6.99
C HIS A 162 2.45 2.98 -7.80
N VAL A 163 1.37 3.50 -7.20
CA VAL A 163 0.17 3.90 -7.95
C VAL A 163 0.42 5.31 -8.43
N LEU A 164 0.39 5.49 -9.75
CA LEU A 164 0.82 6.73 -10.39
C LEU A 164 -0.20 7.27 -11.38
N LEU A 165 -0.18 8.59 -11.51
CA LEU A 165 -0.84 9.36 -12.54
C LEU A 165 0.22 9.72 -13.58
N ALA A 166 0.17 9.09 -14.75
CA ALA A 166 0.90 9.58 -15.91
C ALA A 166 0.11 10.77 -16.45
N TYR A 167 0.68 11.97 -16.34
CA TYR A 167 0.03 13.25 -16.55
C TYR A 167 0.80 14.05 -17.59
N GLU A 168 0.26 14.25 -18.80
CA GLU A 168 0.97 14.91 -19.91
C GLU A 168 2.36 14.30 -20.16
N GLY A 169 2.46 12.97 -20.08
CA GLY A 169 3.74 12.25 -20.21
C GLY A 169 4.65 12.29 -18.97
N HIS A 170 4.30 13.05 -17.93
CA HIS A 170 5.05 13.10 -16.67
C HIS A 170 4.56 12.05 -15.68
N ARG A 171 5.50 11.43 -14.96
CA ARG A 171 5.18 10.51 -13.85
C ARG A 171 4.86 11.29 -12.58
N VAL A 172 3.67 11.06 -12.04
CA VAL A 172 3.25 11.59 -10.73
C VAL A 172 2.88 10.44 -9.80
N ASP A 173 3.71 10.17 -8.80
CA ASP A 173 3.47 9.07 -7.85
C ASP A 173 2.41 9.45 -6.82
N LEU A 174 1.20 8.91 -6.91
CA LEU A 174 0.07 9.24 -6.02
C LEU A 174 0.29 8.64 -4.63
N LEU A 175 0.61 7.35 -4.56
CA LEU A 175 0.96 6.66 -3.32
C LEU A 175 1.83 5.44 -3.59
N SER A 176 2.47 4.94 -2.54
CA SER A 176 3.20 3.67 -2.56
C SER A 176 2.47 2.65 -1.70
N VAL A 177 2.23 1.46 -2.24
CA VAL A 177 1.49 0.38 -1.59
C VAL A 177 2.39 -0.84 -1.48
N PHE A 178 2.50 -1.39 -0.29
CA PHE A 178 3.11 -2.69 -0.02
C PHE A 178 2.06 -3.78 -0.26
N GLY A 179 2.31 -4.64 -1.25
CA GLY A 179 1.39 -5.68 -1.70
C GLY A 179 0.83 -5.40 -3.10
N ARG A 180 0.92 -6.40 -3.99
CA ARG A 180 0.46 -6.29 -5.39
C ARG A 180 -1.06 -6.22 -5.50
N GLN A 181 -1.76 -7.02 -4.71
CA GLN A 181 -3.24 -7.11 -4.78
C GLN A 181 -3.89 -5.82 -4.31
N GLU A 182 -3.40 -5.26 -3.21
CA GLU A 182 -3.84 -3.99 -2.66
C GLU A 182 -3.58 -2.85 -3.65
N ALA A 183 -2.38 -2.79 -4.23
CA ALA A 183 -2.05 -1.76 -5.19
C ALA A 183 -2.90 -1.85 -6.48
N ALA A 184 -3.16 -3.07 -6.97
CA ALA A 184 -4.04 -3.31 -8.10
C ALA A 184 -5.49 -2.92 -7.79
N ALA A 185 -5.98 -3.19 -6.58
CA ALA A 185 -7.32 -2.78 -6.15
C ALA A 185 -7.47 -1.25 -6.12
N VAL A 186 -6.42 -0.54 -5.66
CA VAL A 186 -6.38 0.94 -5.72
C VAL A 186 -6.39 1.45 -7.13
N LEU A 187 -5.55 0.90 -8.01
CA LEU A 187 -5.54 1.27 -9.42
C LEU A 187 -6.92 1.07 -10.07
N ALA A 188 -7.50 -0.11 -9.90
CA ALA A 188 -8.80 -0.46 -10.47
C ALA A 188 -9.91 0.48 -9.98
N ARG A 189 -9.87 0.88 -8.69
CA ARG A 189 -10.85 1.82 -8.16
C ARG A 189 -10.69 3.22 -8.75
N LEU A 190 -9.46 3.72 -8.89
CA LEU A 190 -9.21 5.03 -9.50
C LEU A 190 -9.68 5.05 -10.96
N GLN A 191 -9.32 4.02 -11.75
CA GLN A 191 -9.77 3.88 -13.14
C GLN A 191 -11.30 3.74 -13.26
N TYR A 192 -11.93 3.08 -12.30
CA TYR A 192 -13.40 2.98 -12.27
C TYR A 192 -14.05 4.35 -12.01
N CYS A 193 -13.61 5.08 -10.98
CA CYS A 193 -14.11 6.42 -10.69
C CYS A 193 -13.86 7.40 -11.85
N ASP A 194 -12.71 7.29 -12.51
CA ASP A 194 -12.37 8.12 -13.66
C ASP A 194 -13.30 7.91 -14.84
N ARG A 195 -13.57 6.65 -15.20
CA ARG A 195 -14.53 6.31 -16.27
C ARG A 195 -15.93 6.82 -15.98
N LEU A 196 -16.38 6.81 -14.71
CA LEU A 196 -17.67 7.38 -14.34
C LEU A 196 -17.69 8.90 -14.52
N LEU A 197 -16.62 9.59 -14.15
CA LEU A 197 -16.49 11.04 -14.36
C LEU A 197 -16.37 11.40 -15.85
N GLU A 198 -15.75 10.56 -16.68
CA GLU A 198 -15.77 10.70 -18.14
C GLU A 198 -17.18 10.58 -18.71
N GLN A 199 -17.95 9.58 -18.28
CA GLN A 199 -19.34 9.40 -18.71
C GLN A 199 -20.18 10.61 -18.32
N GLU A 200 -20.04 11.09 -17.09
CA GLU A 200 -20.72 12.30 -16.62
C GLU A 200 -20.31 13.54 -17.43
N ALA A 201 -19.03 13.72 -17.73
CA ALA A 201 -18.55 14.83 -18.56
C ALA A 201 -19.20 14.84 -19.95
N LYS A 202 -19.36 13.66 -20.57
CA LYS A 202 -20.07 13.50 -21.86
C LYS A 202 -21.55 13.85 -21.73
N HIS A 203 -22.21 13.44 -20.65
CA HIS A 203 -23.63 13.74 -20.42
C HIS A 203 -23.91 15.23 -20.20
N VAL A 204 -23.04 15.94 -19.49
CA VAL A 204 -23.20 17.37 -19.16
C VAL A 204 -22.81 18.28 -20.33
N GLY A 205 -22.35 17.73 -21.46
CA GLY A 205 -21.95 18.52 -22.63
C GLY A 205 -20.70 19.37 -22.37
N ALA A 206 -19.83 18.95 -21.44
CA ALA A 206 -18.51 19.54 -21.25
C ALA A 206 -17.60 19.13 -22.42
N GLY A 207 -17.91 19.67 -23.60
CA GLY A 207 -17.45 19.24 -24.91
C GLY A 207 -16.03 19.63 -25.30
N ASP A 208 -15.05 19.46 -24.41
CA ASP A 208 -13.64 19.70 -24.74
C ASP A 208 -12.71 18.88 -23.84
N ASN A 209 -13.05 17.60 -23.60
CA ASN A 209 -12.13 16.68 -22.96
C ASN A 209 -11.44 15.83 -24.06
N PRO A 210 -10.18 16.14 -24.43
CA PRO A 210 -9.48 15.48 -25.54
C PRO A 210 -9.25 13.97 -25.32
N HIS A 211 -9.55 13.46 -24.13
CA HIS A 211 -9.40 12.04 -23.79
C HIS A 211 -10.54 11.13 -24.29
N VAL A 212 -11.64 11.69 -24.82
CA VAL A 212 -12.83 10.91 -25.23
C VAL A 212 -12.58 9.96 -26.41
N ASP A 213 -11.59 10.25 -27.24
CA ASP A 213 -11.33 9.54 -28.52
C ASP A 213 -10.09 8.62 -28.47
N GLY A 214 -9.44 8.47 -27.32
CA GLY A 214 -8.27 7.61 -27.16
C GLY A 214 -8.68 6.14 -26.99
N ASP A 215 -8.87 5.43 -28.10
CA ASP A 215 -9.09 3.98 -28.10
C ASP A 215 -8.03 3.24 -27.27
N TRP A 216 -8.52 2.42 -26.33
CA TRP A 216 -7.74 1.67 -25.35
C TRP A 216 -6.94 0.54 -26.01
N HIS A 217 -5.83 0.88 -26.67
CA HIS A 217 -4.86 -0.14 -27.06
C HIS A 217 -4.04 -0.58 -25.85
N GLN A 218 -4.27 -1.84 -25.48
CA GLN A 218 -3.45 -2.66 -24.59
C GLN A 218 -1.96 -2.33 -24.80
N SER A 219 -1.29 -1.79 -23.78
CA SER A 219 0.18 -1.81 -23.78
C SER A 219 0.63 -3.26 -23.62
N PRO A 220 1.39 -3.82 -24.58
CA PRO A 220 2.01 -5.13 -24.41
C PRO A 220 3.24 -4.95 -23.53
N GLY A 221 3.20 -5.49 -22.32
CA GLY A 221 4.30 -5.35 -21.38
C GLY A 221 3.98 -5.88 -19.99
N GLY A 222 3.30 -7.02 -19.93
CA GLY A 222 3.20 -7.83 -18.72
C GLY A 222 4.22 -8.95 -18.79
N LEU A 223 5.42 -8.72 -18.25
CA LEU A 223 6.35 -9.73 -17.72
C LEU A 223 7.03 -9.14 -16.49
#